data_AF-A0A8J7QHS4-F1
#
_entry.id   AF-A0A8J7QHS4-F1
#
_cell.length_a   1.000
_cell.length_b   1.000
_cell.length_c   1.000
_cell.angle_alpha   90.00
_cell.angle_beta   90.00
_cell.angle_gamma   90.00
#
_symmetry.space_group_name_H-M   'P 1'
#
loop_
_entity.id
_entity.type
_entity.pdbx_description
1 polymer ?
#
loop_
_entity_poly.entity_id
_entity_poly.type
_entity_poly.pdbx_seq_one_letter_code
_entity_poly.pdbx_strand_id
1 'polypeptide(L)'
;FEDPNMFMLAHVCYGLHPRAELSGTTIEDERVWGCTVWGIGNVGPMFLPPNGRSAKSHTDGICLNSSVYLDGVQLFNEGFAVHPELRDLARKLGKG
;
A
#
# COMPACT_ATOMS: atom_id res chain seq x y z
N PHE A 1 19.01 -9.77 -11.07
CA PHE A 1 19.62 -8.43 -10.92
C PHE A 1 20.95 -8.45 -10.17
N GLU A 2 21.22 -9.38 -9.23
CA GLU A 2 22.47 -9.37 -8.42
C GLU A 2 22.74 -7.99 -7.77
N ASP A 3 21.69 -7.39 -7.23
CA ASP A 3 21.72 -6.09 -6.58
C ASP A 3 21.02 -6.23 -5.23
N PRO A 4 21.73 -6.06 -4.09
CA PRO A 4 21.13 -6.23 -2.77
C PRO A 4 20.04 -5.19 -2.49
N ASN A 5 20.07 -4.02 -3.14
CA ASN A 5 19.05 -2.99 -2.94
C ASN A 5 17.69 -3.42 -3.49
N MET A 6 17.62 -4.41 -4.41
CA MET A 6 16.37 -4.96 -4.92
C MET A 6 15.51 -5.66 -3.85
N PHE A 7 16.09 -6.02 -2.71
CA PHE A 7 15.38 -6.67 -1.60
C PHE A 7 14.94 -5.68 -0.51
N MET A 8 15.27 -4.39 -0.67
CA MET A 8 14.98 -3.37 0.33
C MET A 8 13.60 -2.75 0.11
N LEU A 9 12.81 -2.60 1.18
CA LEU A 9 11.51 -1.93 1.15
C LEU A 9 11.66 -0.46 0.72
N ALA A 10 10.90 -0.07 -0.30
CA ALA A 10 10.81 1.28 -0.83
C ALA A 10 9.66 2.06 -0.18
N HIS A 11 8.47 1.48 -0.12
CA HIS A 11 7.30 2.07 0.55
C HIS A 11 6.26 1.01 0.89
N VAL A 12 5.34 1.41 1.77
CA VAL A 12 4.06 0.73 2.01
C VAL A 12 2.92 1.74 1.89
N CYS A 13 1.86 1.37 1.18
CA CYS A 13 0.70 2.24 0.92
C CYS A 13 -0.62 1.48 1.15
N TYR A 14 -1.69 2.22 1.44
CA TYR A 14 -3.05 1.67 1.57
C TYR A 14 -3.83 1.87 0.27
N GLY A 15 -4.50 0.82 -0.21
CA GLY A 15 -5.51 0.93 -1.27
C GLY A 15 -6.86 1.28 -0.68
N LEU A 16 -7.37 2.48 -0.96
CA LEU A 16 -8.62 3.01 -0.37
C LEU A 16 -9.49 3.73 -1.41
N HIS A 17 -9.43 3.34 -2.68
CA HIS A 17 -10.29 3.94 -3.70
C HIS A 17 -11.65 3.21 -3.72
N PRO A 18 -12.79 3.89 -3.49
CA PRO A 18 -14.08 3.21 -3.33
C PRO A 18 -14.57 2.50 -4.60
N ARG A 19 -13.99 2.82 -5.75
CA ARG A 19 -14.43 2.29 -7.06
C ARG A 19 -13.34 1.55 -7.81
N ALA A 20 -12.17 1.35 -7.20
CA ALA A 20 -11.12 0.57 -7.83
C ALA A 20 -11.48 -0.91 -7.79
N GLU A 21 -11.28 -1.58 -8.91
CA GLU A 21 -11.49 -3.00 -9.08
C GLU A 21 -10.17 -3.68 -9.43
N LEU A 22 -10.06 -4.98 -9.12
CA LEU A 22 -8.91 -5.77 -9.54
C LEU A 22 -9.02 -6.05 -11.03
N SER A 23 -8.34 -5.24 -11.84
CA SER A 23 -8.44 -5.24 -13.31
C SER A 23 -7.18 -5.76 -14.00
N GLY A 24 -6.12 -6.06 -13.24
CA GLY A 24 -4.82 -6.48 -13.77
C GLY A 24 -3.96 -5.31 -14.24
N THR A 25 -4.41 -4.08 -13.98
CA THR A 25 -3.64 -2.86 -14.24
C THR A 25 -3.08 -2.34 -12.93
N THR A 26 -1.75 -2.35 -12.78
CA THR A 26 -1.04 -1.93 -11.56
C THR A 26 -1.59 -0.63 -10.96
N ILE A 27 -1.83 0.38 -11.80
CA ILE A 27 -2.33 1.69 -11.35
C ILE A 27 -3.68 1.57 -10.61
N GLU A 28 -4.62 0.77 -11.11
CA GLU A 28 -5.90 0.60 -10.43
C GLU A 28 -5.82 -0.40 -9.29
N ASP A 29 -5.11 -1.51 -9.51
CA ASP A 29 -5.03 -2.62 -8.55
C ASP A 29 -4.43 -2.17 -7.22
N GLU A 30 -3.44 -1.27 -7.24
CA GLU A 30 -2.83 -0.64 -6.06
C GLU A 30 -3.82 0.17 -5.20
N ARG A 31 -4.97 0.50 -5.77
CA ARG A 31 -5.98 1.36 -5.15
C ARG A 31 -7.20 0.58 -4.69
N VAL A 32 -7.25 -0.74 -4.97
CA VAL A 32 -8.32 -1.63 -4.55
C VAL A 32 -8.54 -1.49 -3.05
N TRP A 33 -9.79 -1.26 -2.67
CA TRP A 33 -10.14 -0.98 -1.29
C TRP A 33 -9.71 -2.12 -0.36
N GLY A 34 -9.01 -1.77 0.73
CA GLY A 34 -8.58 -2.72 1.76
C GLY A 34 -7.31 -3.50 1.40
N CYS A 35 -6.64 -3.17 0.29
CA CYS A 35 -5.33 -3.74 -0.02
C CYS A 35 -4.20 -2.93 0.64
N THR A 36 -3.02 -3.55 0.74
CA THR A 36 -1.76 -2.85 0.97
C THR A 36 -0.82 -3.08 -0.21
N VAL A 37 -0.07 -2.05 -0.57
CA VAL A 37 0.93 -2.08 -1.64
C VAL A 37 2.31 -2.00 -1.01
N TRP A 38 3.21 -2.89 -1.43
CA TRP A 38 4.56 -3.03 -0.93
C TRP A 38 5.54 -2.84 -2.08
N GLY A 39 6.19 -1.68 -2.11
CA GLY A 39 7.23 -1.37 -3.07
C GLY A 39 8.58 -1.88 -2.58
N ILE A 40 9.38 -2.49 -3.47
CA ILE A 40 10.76 -2.91 -3.20
C ILE A 40 11.72 -2.39 -4.26
N GLY A 41 12.97 -2.17 -3.87
CA GLY A 41 14.03 -1.72 -4.77
C GLY A 41 14.29 -0.21 -4.71
N ASN A 42 14.29 0.40 -5.89
CA ASN A 42 14.75 1.78 -6.11
C ASN A 42 13.82 2.79 -5.41
N VAL A 43 14.43 3.80 -4.76
CA VAL A 43 13.74 4.93 -4.13
C VAL A 43 14.35 6.22 -4.65
N GLY A 44 13.51 7.11 -5.20
CA GLY A 44 13.97 8.39 -5.74
C GLY A 44 14.39 9.39 -4.66
N PRO A 45 15.23 10.39 -5.02
CA PRO A 45 15.74 11.41 -4.09
C PRO A 45 14.65 12.30 -3.49
N MET A 46 13.48 12.41 -4.13
CA MET A 46 12.33 13.14 -3.59
C MET A 46 11.78 12.48 -2.31
N PHE A 47 11.80 11.15 -2.23
CA PHE A 47 11.27 10.39 -1.10
C PHE A 47 12.35 10.09 -0.05
N LEU A 48 13.62 10.03 -0.48
CA LEU A 48 14.76 9.82 0.41
C LEU A 48 15.89 10.78 0.03
N PRO A 49 15.84 12.05 0.44
CA PRO A 49 16.86 13.03 0.08
C PRO A 49 18.23 12.71 0.73
N PRO A 50 19.35 13.17 0.13
CA PRO A 50 19.42 13.93 -1.11
C PRO A 50 19.46 13.06 -2.37
N ASN A 51 19.87 11.79 -2.28
CA ASN A 51 20.25 10.97 -3.44
C ASN A 51 19.31 9.77 -3.69
N GLY A 52 18.38 9.48 -2.78
CA GLY A 52 17.58 8.27 -2.85
C GLY A 52 18.37 7.02 -2.48
N ARG A 53 17.82 5.87 -2.87
CA ARG A 53 18.50 4.58 -2.87
C ARG A 53 18.38 3.97 -4.25
N SER A 54 19.48 3.94 -4.98
CA SER A 54 19.51 3.34 -6.32
C SER A 54 19.38 1.82 -6.23
N ALA A 55 18.52 1.24 -7.05
CA ALA A 55 18.49 -0.18 -7.34
C ALA A 55 18.25 -0.38 -8.84
N LYS A 56 18.59 -1.56 -9.38
CA LYS A 56 18.43 -1.87 -10.81
C LYS A 56 16.98 -1.80 -11.31
N SER A 57 15.99 -1.88 -10.43
CA SER A 57 14.57 -1.78 -10.75
C SER A 57 13.74 -1.38 -9.52
N HIS A 58 12.44 -1.29 -9.72
CA HIS A 58 11.41 -1.09 -8.71
C HIS A 58 10.27 -2.07 -9.00
N THR A 59 9.62 -2.60 -7.96
CA THR A 59 8.47 -3.49 -8.14
C THR A 59 7.51 -3.34 -6.98
N ASP A 60 6.23 -3.26 -7.31
CA ASP A 60 5.12 -3.18 -6.37
C ASP A 60 4.40 -4.52 -6.28
N GLY A 61 4.17 -4.97 -5.05
CA GLY A 61 3.35 -6.14 -4.73
C GLY A 61 2.09 -5.73 -3.97
N ILE A 62 0.95 -6.32 -4.34
CA ILE A 62 -0.34 -5.99 -3.73
C ILE A 62 -0.79 -7.16 -2.86
N CYS A 63 -1.15 -6.85 -1.62
CA CYS A 63 -1.77 -7.79 -0.68
C CYS A 63 -3.23 -7.38 -0.46
N LEU A 64 -4.16 -8.13 -1.03
CA LEU A 64 -5.60 -7.90 -0.86
C LEU A 64 -6.04 -8.23 0.57
N ASN A 65 -7.14 -7.62 1.02
CA ASN A 65 -7.79 -7.91 2.30
C ASN A 65 -6.81 -7.85 3.48
N SER A 66 -5.98 -6.82 3.54
CA SER A 66 -4.95 -6.69 4.58
C SER A 66 -5.58 -6.38 5.94
N SER A 67 -5.15 -7.10 6.98
CA SER A 67 -5.31 -6.66 8.37
C SER A 67 -4.15 -5.75 8.73
N VAL A 68 -4.42 -4.53 9.19
CA VAL A 68 -3.40 -3.54 9.48
C VAL A 68 -3.50 -3.05 10.91
N TYR A 69 -2.36 -3.05 11.59
CA TYR A 69 -2.19 -2.55 12.94
C TYR A 69 -1.18 -1.42 12.92
N LEU A 70 -1.49 -0.32 13.62
CA LEU A 70 -0.57 0.77 13.87
C LEU A 70 -0.42 0.93 15.38
N ASP A 71 0.80 0.81 15.88
CA ASP A 71 1.12 0.92 17.32
C ASP A 71 0.25 -0.01 18.21
N GLY A 72 -0.05 -1.21 17.70
CA GLY A 72 -0.89 -2.21 18.39
C GLY A 72 -2.40 -1.98 18.24
N VAL A 73 -2.82 -0.85 17.66
CA VAL A 73 -4.23 -0.57 17.37
C VAL A 73 -4.61 -1.08 15.99
N GLN A 74 -5.62 -1.94 15.91
CA GLN A 74 -6.10 -2.43 14.62
C GLN A 74 -6.87 -1.34 13.89
N LEU A 75 -6.41 -1.00 12.69
CA LEU A 75 -7.07 -0.04 11.80
C LEU A 75 -7.99 -0.75 10.81
N PHE A 76 -7.49 -1.85 10.23
CA PHE A 76 -8.21 -2.68 9.27
C PHE A 76 -8.20 -4.15 9.71
N ASN A 77 -9.31 -4.84 9.49
CA ASN A 77 -9.43 -6.28 9.61
C ASN A 77 -9.88 -6.86 8.27
N GLU A 78 -9.02 -7.67 7.64
CA GLU A 78 -9.31 -8.32 6.36
C GLU A 78 -9.80 -7.35 5.27
N GLY A 79 -9.20 -6.15 5.19
CA GLY A 79 -9.57 -5.11 4.23
C GLY A 79 -10.72 -4.19 4.65
N PHE A 80 -11.36 -4.43 5.79
CA PHE A 80 -12.43 -3.58 6.32
C PHE A 80 -11.92 -2.67 7.44
N ALA A 81 -12.29 -1.39 7.38
CA ALA A 81 -11.94 -0.44 8.42
C ALA A 81 -12.67 -0.77 9.74
N VAL A 82 -11.91 -1.05 10.80
CA VAL A 82 -12.46 -1.40 12.14
C VAL A 82 -12.24 -0.29 13.18
N HIS A 83 -11.25 0.58 12.97
CA HIS A 83 -11.06 1.76 13.82
C HIS A 83 -12.30 2.67 13.75
N PRO A 84 -12.85 3.16 14.87
CA PRO A 84 -14.13 3.88 14.89
C PRO A 84 -14.22 5.02 13.88
N GLU A 85 -13.21 5.89 13.82
CA GLU A 85 -13.20 7.04 12.91
C GLU A 85 -13.08 6.61 11.43
N LEU A 86 -12.25 5.60 11.14
CA LEU A 86 -12.05 5.12 9.78
C LEU A 86 -13.28 4.38 9.27
N ARG A 87 -13.97 3.63 10.13
CA ARG A 87 -15.21 2.94 9.81
C ARG A 87 -16.31 3.93 9.42
N ASP A 88 -16.44 5.03 10.14
CA ASP A 88 -17.45 6.05 9.83
C ASP A 88 -17.15 6.77 8.51
N LEU A 89 -15.87 7.00 8.19
CA LEU A 89 -15.45 7.52 6.88
C LEU A 89 -15.70 6.51 5.76
N ALA A 90 -15.35 5.23 5.97
CA ALA A 90 -15.59 4.15 5.02
C ALA A 90 -17.07 4.00 4.67
N ARG A 91 -17.96 4.10 5.67
CA ARG A 91 -19.42 4.09 5.48
C ARG A 91 -19.90 5.22 4.57
N LYS A 92 -19.40 6.45 4.77
CA LYS A 92 -19.73 7.60 3.92
C LYS A 92 -19.30 7.39 2.45
N LEU A 93 -18.30 6.54 2.22
CA LEU A 93 -17.79 6.18 0.90
C LEU A 93 -18.43 4.90 0.32
N GLY A 94 -19.40 4.29 1.01
CA GLY A 94 -20.04 3.04 0.57
C GLY A 94 -19.20 1.78 0.76
N LYS A 95 -18.27 1.79 1.73
CA LYS A 95 -17.31 0.72 2.02
C LYS A 95 -17.32 0.23 3.46
N GLY A 96 -18.45 0.41 4.16
CA GLY A 96 -18.60 0.09 5.57
C GLY A 96 -19.52 -1.06 5.88
#